data_AF-A0A212KVV7-F1
#
_entry.id   AF-A0A212KVV7-F1
#
_cell.length_a   1.000
_cell.length_b   1.000
_cell.length_c   1.000
_cell.angle_alpha   90.00
_cell.angle_beta   90.00
_cell.angle_gamma   90.00
#
_symmetry.space_group_name_H-M   'P 1'
#
loop_
_entity.id
_entity.type
_entity.pdbx_description
1 polymer ?
#
loop_
_entity_poly.entity_id
_entity_poly.type
_entity_poly.pdbx_seq_one_letter_code
_entity_poly.pdbx_strand_id
1 'polypeptide(L)'
;MPTGSLLALALLPLTGIFFLTTLLGGLRALRKREPISLKVTGPLFFYRRIQSTLVRGREVDLLLLAIACAQNVLRLSYGYLAALFLMNSQRTSPAEIAIFAMFVLFSLVLGDIVPRLWSIRYPDIALKVASPVSSLVLSILLPITLPFLWVSGRW
;
A
#
# COMPACT_ATOMS: atom_id res chain seq x y z
N MET A 1 -15.25 17.47 -12.55
CA MET A 1 -15.70 16.15 -12.04
C MET A 1 -16.62 16.39 -10.85
N PRO A 2 -17.74 15.66 -10.70
CA PRO A 2 -18.54 15.76 -9.48
C PRO A 2 -17.69 15.35 -8.26
N THR A 3 -17.81 16.07 -7.15
CA THR A 3 -17.04 15.81 -5.92
C THR A 3 -17.17 14.36 -5.43
N GLY A 4 -18.34 13.74 -5.65
CA GLY A 4 -18.58 12.33 -5.37
C GLY A 4 -17.70 11.37 -6.16
N SER A 5 -17.34 11.67 -7.42
CA SER A 5 -16.45 10.80 -8.19
C SER A 5 -15.00 10.85 -7.70
N LEU A 6 -14.54 12.00 -7.19
CA LEU A 6 -13.21 12.12 -6.59
C LEU A 6 -13.08 11.30 -5.31
N LEU A 7 -14.13 11.31 -4.47
CA LEU A 7 -14.18 10.49 -3.26
C LEU A 7 -14.15 8.99 -3.60
N ALA A 8 -14.95 8.56 -4.57
CA ALA A 8 -14.96 7.18 -5.04
C ALA A 8 -13.59 6.74 -5.59
N LEU A 9 -12.94 7.60 -6.39
CA LEU A 9 -11.59 7.35 -6.92
C LEU A 9 -10.55 7.25 -5.80
N ALA A 10 -10.69 8.01 -4.71
CA ALA A 10 -9.75 7.98 -3.60
C ALA A 10 -9.85 6.71 -2.74
N LEU A 11 -10.95 5.95 -2.84
CA LEU A 11 -11.06 4.64 -2.20
C LEU A 11 -10.07 3.63 -2.81
N LEU A 12 -9.71 3.78 -4.10
CA LEU A 12 -8.74 2.90 -4.76
C LEU A 12 -7.34 2.98 -4.11
N PRO A 13 -6.68 4.15 -3.99
CA PRO A 13 -5.39 4.23 -3.32
C PRO A 13 -5.51 3.89 -1.84
N LEU A 14 -6.61 4.23 -1.16
CA LEU A 14 -6.81 3.86 0.25
C LEU A 14 -6.85 2.34 0.45
N THR A 15 -7.58 1.62 -0.42
CA THR A 15 -7.64 0.16 -0.39
C THR A 15 -6.26 -0.44 -0.65
N GLY A 16 -5.52 0.10 -1.62
CA GLY A 16 -4.15 -0.32 -1.89
C GLY A 16 -3.22 -0.11 -0.69
N ILE A 17 -3.28 1.06 -0.04
CA ILE A 17 -2.51 1.37 1.17
C ILE A 17 -2.87 0.39 2.29
N PHE A 18 -4.15 0.14 2.54
CA PHE A 18 -4.61 -0.81 3.57
C PHE A 18 -3.95 -2.18 3.41
N PHE A 19 -4.03 -2.77 2.22
CA PHE A 19 -3.50 -4.11 1.98
C PHE A 19 -1.97 -4.12 1.98
N LEU A 20 -1.31 -3.11 1.40
CA LEU A 20 0.15 -3.01 1.46
C LEU A 20 0.66 -2.81 2.90
N THR A 21 -0.04 -2.03 3.73
CA THR A 21 0.30 -1.87 5.15
C THR A 21 0.12 -3.18 5.91
N THR A 22 -0.96 -3.90 5.64
CA THR A 22 -1.23 -5.22 6.22
C THR A 22 -0.12 -6.22 5.85
N LEU A 23 0.25 -6.29 4.57
CA LEU A 23 1.33 -7.15 4.07
C LEU A 23 2.67 -6.77 4.70
N LEU A 24 3.02 -5.48 4.71
CA LEU A 24 4.27 -4.99 5.29
C LEU A 24 4.39 -5.31 6.77
N GLY A 25 3.30 -5.09 7.52
CA GLY A 25 3.25 -5.39 8.95
C GLY A 25 3.39 -6.89 9.23
N GLY A 26 2.69 -7.73 8.47
CA GLY A 26 2.80 -9.19 8.59
C GLY A 26 4.21 -9.70 8.27
N LEU A 27 4.82 -9.21 7.18
CA LEU A 27 6.21 -9.55 6.83
C LEU A 27 7.18 -9.09 7.92
N ARG A 28 7.06 -7.86 8.45
CA ARG A 28 7.95 -7.39 9.51
C ARG A 28 7.77 -8.16 10.81
N ALA A 29 6.54 -8.52 11.17
CA ALA A 29 6.25 -9.29 12.37
C ALA A 29 6.85 -10.69 12.31
N LEU A 30 6.74 -11.37 11.16
CA LEU A 30 7.37 -12.68 10.97
C LEU A 30 8.91 -12.59 10.90
N ARG A 31 9.47 -11.50 10.35
CA ARG A 31 10.93 -11.33 10.19
C ARG A 31 11.65 -11.32 11.53
N LYS A 32 10.96 -10.79 12.55
CA LYS A 32 11.48 -10.73 13.91
C LYS A 32 11.52 -12.10 14.59
N ARG A 33 10.71 -13.07 14.13
CA ARG A 33 10.63 -14.40 14.72
C ARG A 33 11.64 -15.36 14.10
N GLU A 34 11.73 -15.37 12.77
CA GLU A 34 12.52 -16.35 12.03
C GLU A 34 13.03 -15.76 10.69
N PRO A 35 14.10 -16.34 10.09
CA PRO A 35 14.49 -16.01 8.73
C PRO A 35 13.36 -16.35 7.74
N ILE A 36 12.66 -15.32 7.23
CA ILE A 36 11.50 -15.51 6.36
C ILE A 36 11.91 -15.98 4.97
N SER A 37 11.26 -17.04 4.50
CA SER A 37 11.14 -17.33 3.09
C SER A 37 9.89 -16.66 2.50
N LEU A 38 9.98 -16.10 1.29
CA LEU A 38 8.82 -15.61 0.52
C LEU A 38 7.80 -16.71 0.16
N LYS A 39 7.98 -17.94 0.64
CA LYS A 39 6.96 -19.00 0.60
C LYS A 39 5.81 -18.73 1.59
N VAL A 40 6.02 -17.92 2.62
CA VAL A 40 5.03 -17.67 3.68
C VAL A 40 3.86 -16.78 3.22
N THR A 41 4.04 -15.96 2.17
CA THR A 41 2.97 -15.16 1.56
C THR A 41 1.92 -16.00 0.80
N GLY A 42 2.13 -17.31 0.68
CA GLY A 42 1.17 -18.22 0.07
C GLY A 42 1.17 -18.19 -1.48
N PRO A 43 0.39 -19.08 -2.11
CA PRO A 43 0.42 -19.28 -3.56
C PRO A 43 -0.20 -18.13 -4.35
N LEU A 44 -1.09 -17.34 -3.72
CA LEU A 44 -1.77 -16.22 -4.35
C LEU A 44 -0.87 -14.97 -4.48
N PHE A 45 0.33 -14.99 -3.89
CA PHE A 45 1.29 -13.88 -4.01
C PHE A 45 2.12 -13.97 -5.30
N PHE A 46 1.48 -13.81 -6.45
CA PHE A 46 2.13 -14.01 -7.76
C PHE A 46 3.19 -12.95 -8.09
N TYR A 47 3.17 -11.79 -7.43
CA TYR A 47 4.21 -10.75 -7.58
C TYR A 47 5.61 -11.30 -7.29
N ARG A 48 5.74 -12.32 -6.42
CA ARG A 48 7.02 -13.01 -6.18
C ARG A 48 7.67 -13.51 -7.47
N ARG A 49 6.88 -14.09 -8.39
CA ARG A 49 7.40 -14.62 -9.66
C ARG A 49 7.97 -13.49 -10.49
N ILE A 50 7.21 -12.40 -10.64
CA ILE A 50 7.62 -11.22 -11.42
C ILE A 50 8.90 -10.61 -10.84
N GLN A 51 8.97 -10.44 -9.51
CA GLN A 51 10.15 -9.91 -8.86
C GLN A 51 11.36 -10.81 -9.09
N SER A 52 11.22 -12.13 -8.92
CA SER A 52 12.31 -13.10 -9.09
C SER A 52 12.86 -13.17 -10.52
N THR A 53 12.03 -12.85 -11.54
CA THR A 53 12.49 -12.80 -12.93
C THR A 53 13.23 -11.51 -13.26
N LEU A 54 12.91 -10.40 -12.58
CA LEU A 54 13.48 -9.08 -12.88
C LEU A 54 14.73 -8.78 -12.05
N VAL A 55 14.78 -9.22 -10.79
CA VAL A 55 15.90 -8.94 -9.88
C VAL A 55 16.23 -10.20 -9.09
N ARG A 56 17.52 -10.56 -9.05
CA ARG A 56 18.02 -11.73 -8.34
C ARG A 56 18.65 -11.33 -7.00
N GLY A 57 18.45 -12.15 -5.97
CA GLY A 57 19.04 -11.93 -4.63
C GLY A 57 18.21 -11.00 -3.74
N ARG A 58 18.42 -11.10 -2.42
CA ARG A 58 17.75 -10.31 -1.36
C ARG A 58 16.23 -10.12 -1.57
N GLU A 59 15.52 -11.20 -1.93
CA GLU A 59 14.12 -11.11 -2.37
C GLU A 59 13.19 -10.45 -1.34
N VAL A 60 13.40 -10.72 -0.05
CA VAL A 60 12.59 -10.15 1.04
C VAL A 60 12.85 -8.65 1.18
N ASP A 61 14.11 -8.19 1.16
CA ASP A 61 14.44 -6.77 1.32
C ASP A 61 13.96 -5.95 0.12
N LEU A 62 14.12 -6.48 -1.09
CA LEU A 62 13.60 -5.87 -2.32
C LEU A 62 12.06 -5.84 -2.33
N LEU A 63 11.38 -6.85 -1.79
CA LEU A 63 9.93 -6.83 -1.64
C LEU A 63 9.50 -5.73 -0.67
N LEU A 64 10.18 -5.60 0.48
CA LEU A 64 9.89 -4.54 1.45
C LEU A 64 10.10 -3.15 0.84
N LEU A 65 11.14 -2.98 0.02
CA LEU A 65 11.38 -1.76 -0.74
C LEU A 65 10.25 -1.48 -1.74
N ALA A 66 9.86 -2.49 -2.54
CA ALA A 66 8.76 -2.36 -3.49
C ALA A 66 7.46 -1.93 -2.80
N ILE A 67 7.15 -2.54 -1.65
CA ILE A 67 5.97 -2.18 -0.84
C ILE A 67 6.07 -0.73 -0.35
N ALA A 68 7.22 -0.31 0.17
CA ALA A 68 7.41 1.07 0.64
C ALA A 68 7.26 2.10 -0.48
N CYS A 69 7.87 1.85 -1.64
CA CYS A 69 7.73 2.70 -2.82
C CYS A 69 6.27 2.78 -3.27
N ALA A 70 5.59 1.64 -3.41
CA ALA A 70 4.19 1.56 -3.81
C ALA A 70 3.27 2.31 -2.82
N GLN A 71 3.47 2.15 -1.51
CA GLN A 71 2.73 2.89 -0.49
C GLN A 71 2.90 4.40 -0.65
N ASN A 72 4.11 4.89 -0.91
CA ASN A 72 4.35 6.32 -1.12
C ASN A 72 3.66 6.84 -2.37
N VAL A 73 3.69 6.09 -3.47
CA VAL A 73 2.95 6.44 -4.69
C VAL A 73 1.45 6.55 -4.39
N LEU A 74 0.86 5.58 -3.70
CA LEU A 74 -0.56 5.61 -3.36
C LEU A 74 -0.91 6.75 -2.39
N ARG A 75 -0.06 7.05 -1.41
CA ARG A 75 -0.26 8.18 -0.49
C ARG A 75 -0.23 9.51 -1.25
N LEU A 76 0.70 9.68 -2.19
CA LEU A 76 0.76 10.85 -3.05
C LEU A 76 -0.47 10.95 -3.95
N SER A 77 -0.92 9.84 -4.55
CA SER A 77 -2.16 9.81 -5.33
C SER A 77 -3.38 10.18 -4.49
N TYR A 78 -3.47 9.66 -3.26
CA TYR A 78 -4.55 10.02 -2.33
C TYR A 78 -4.50 11.51 -1.97
N GLY A 79 -3.33 12.03 -1.61
CA GLY A 79 -3.14 13.45 -1.29
C GLY A 79 -3.48 14.37 -2.46
N TYR A 80 -3.12 13.98 -3.67
CA TYR A 80 -3.49 14.69 -4.89
C TYR A 80 -5.01 14.72 -5.10
N LEU A 81 -5.71 13.59 -4.93
CA LEU A 81 -7.17 13.54 -5.00
C LEU A 81 -7.85 14.37 -3.91
N ALA A 82 -7.28 14.37 -2.70
CA ALA A 82 -7.75 15.20 -1.59
C ALA A 82 -7.59 16.71 -1.89
N ALA A 83 -6.46 17.11 -2.49
CA ALA A 83 -6.23 18.48 -2.93
C ALA A 83 -7.20 18.87 -4.05
N LEU A 84 -7.42 18.00 -5.04
CA LEU A 84 -8.41 18.24 -6.09
C LEU A 84 -9.83 18.38 -5.54
N PHE A 85 -10.19 17.60 -4.51
CA PHE A 85 -11.48 17.74 -3.84
C PHE A 85 -11.65 19.14 -3.24
N LEU A 86 -10.64 19.62 -2.50
CA LEU A 86 -10.64 20.99 -1.92
C LEU A 86 -10.67 22.09 -2.97
N MET A 87 -9.95 21.94 -4.09
CA MET A 87 -9.95 22.94 -5.15
C MET A 87 -11.31 23.05 -5.87
N ASN A 88 -12.05 21.94 -5.96
CA ASN A 88 -13.36 21.91 -6.62
C ASN A 88 -14.51 22.33 -5.68
N SER A 89 -14.28 22.35 -4.37
CA SER A 89 -15.26 22.80 -3.39
C SER A 89 -15.26 24.33 -3.35
N GLN A 90 -16.07 24.95 -4.22
CA GLN A 90 -16.10 26.41 -4.48
C GLN A 90 -16.49 27.29 -3.28
N ARG A 91 -16.89 26.71 -2.14
CA ARG A 91 -17.29 27.45 -0.94
C ARG A 91 -16.84 26.67 0.29
N THR A 92 -15.64 26.97 0.81
CA THR A 92 -15.07 26.42 2.07
C THR A 92 -15.97 26.69 3.28
N SER A 93 -17.13 26.07 3.29
CA SER A 93 -18.06 26.09 4.40
C SER A 93 -17.43 25.25 5.52
N PRO A 94 -17.76 25.54 6.79
CA PRO A 94 -17.30 24.72 7.91
C PRO A 94 -17.61 23.23 7.72
N ALA A 95 -18.71 22.90 7.05
CA ALA A 95 -19.10 21.52 6.73
C ALA A 95 -18.12 20.85 5.76
N GLU A 96 -17.69 21.53 4.70
CA GLU A 96 -16.73 20.98 3.72
C GLU A 96 -15.34 20.79 4.34
N ILE A 97 -14.92 21.71 5.22
CA ILE A 97 -13.68 21.59 5.98
C ILE A 97 -13.75 20.38 6.92
N ALA A 98 -14.88 20.17 7.60
CA ALA A 98 -15.09 19.02 8.47
C ALA A 98 -15.08 17.69 7.66
N ILE A 99 -15.72 17.66 6.50
CA ILE A 99 -15.69 16.50 5.59
C ILE A 99 -14.26 16.20 5.13
N PHE A 100 -13.49 17.22 4.75
CA PHE A 100 -12.09 17.06 4.37
C PHE A 100 -11.23 16.54 5.54
N ALA A 101 -11.40 17.09 6.74
CA ALA A 101 -10.68 16.63 7.93
C ALA A 101 -11.01 15.16 8.26
N MET A 102 -12.29 14.79 8.20
CA MET A 102 -12.73 13.40 8.35
C MET A 102 -12.12 12.52 7.28
N PHE A 103 -12.08 12.96 6.03
CA PHE A 103 -11.50 12.22 4.92
C PHE A 103 -9.99 11.97 5.09
N VAL A 104 -9.23 12.95 5.60
CA VAL A 104 -7.81 12.78 5.94
C VAL A 104 -7.65 11.81 7.13
N LEU A 105 -8.47 11.96 8.16
CA LEU A 105 -8.46 11.07 9.34
C LEU A 105 -8.78 9.62 8.95
N PHE A 106 -9.77 9.41 8.08
CA PHE A 106 -10.10 8.09 7.55
C PHE A 106 -8.92 7.46 6.83
N SER A 107 -8.18 8.24 6.04
CA SER A 107 -6.96 7.76 5.37
C SER A 107 -5.92 7.25 6.37
N LEU A 108 -5.70 8.00 7.45
CA LEU A 108 -4.72 7.64 8.47
C LEU A 108 -5.17 6.42 9.29
N VAL A 109 -6.44 6.38 9.69
CA VAL A 109 -6.97 5.27 10.50
C VAL A 109 -7.07 3.99 9.67
N LEU A 110 -7.75 4.04 8.52
CA LEU A 110 -7.97 2.86 7.69
C LEU A 110 -6.72 2.48 6.90
N GLY A 111 -5.97 3.43 6.36
CA GLY A 111 -4.78 3.13 5.57
C GLY A 111 -3.59 2.64 6.40
N ASP A 112 -3.40 3.19 7.60
CA ASP A 112 -2.19 2.94 8.38
C ASP A 112 -2.44 2.28 9.74
N ILE A 113 -3.34 2.79 10.59
CA ILE A 113 -3.47 2.31 11.98
C ILE A 113 -4.12 0.93 12.05
N VAL A 114 -5.32 0.78 11.51
CA VAL A 114 -6.10 -0.47 11.53
C VAL A 114 -5.32 -1.65 10.94
N PRO A 115 -4.81 -1.57 9.70
CA PRO A 115 -4.07 -2.68 9.09
C PRO A 115 -2.79 -3.00 9.86
N ARG A 116 -2.12 -2.00 10.44
CA ARG A 116 -0.92 -2.21 11.27
C ARG A 116 -1.25 -2.97 12.54
N LEU A 117 -2.25 -2.53 13.31
CA LEU A 117 -2.66 -3.23 14.54
C LEU A 117 -3.12 -4.66 14.23
N TRP A 118 -3.87 -4.84 13.15
CA TRP A 118 -4.32 -6.16 12.73
C TRP A 118 -3.16 -7.09 12.37
N SER A 119 -2.20 -6.61 11.58
CA SER A 119 -1.03 -7.38 11.16
C SER A 119 -0.07 -7.76 12.29
N ILE A 120 0.00 -6.94 13.35
CA ILE A 120 0.80 -7.25 14.55
C ILE A 120 0.14 -8.40 15.33
N ARG A 121 -1.19 -8.37 15.46
CA ARG A 121 -1.93 -9.35 16.25
C ARG A 121 -2.06 -10.70 15.54
N TYR A 122 -2.28 -10.71 14.23
CA TYR A 122 -2.52 -11.93 13.44
C TYR A 122 -1.68 -11.95 12.15
N PRO A 123 -0.35 -12.07 12.24
CA PRO A 123 0.55 -11.89 11.09
C PRO A 123 0.31 -12.88 9.95
N ASP A 124 0.08 -14.16 10.25
CA ASP A 124 -0.13 -15.20 9.23
C ASP A 124 -1.43 -15.00 8.44
N ILE A 125 -2.50 -14.61 9.14
CA ILE A 125 -3.81 -14.33 8.53
C ILE A 125 -3.72 -13.05 7.69
N ALA A 126 -3.11 -12.01 8.26
CA ALA A 126 -2.90 -10.73 7.59
C ALA A 126 -2.15 -10.90 6.26
N LEU A 127 -1.08 -11.71 6.25
CA LEU A 127 -0.35 -12.04 5.02
C LEU A 127 -1.25 -12.73 4.00
N LYS A 128 -1.93 -13.82 4.37
CA LYS A 128 -2.77 -14.59 3.45
C LYS A 128 -3.87 -13.73 2.81
N VAL A 129 -4.51 -12.88 3.60
CA VAL A 129 -5.60 -12.00 3.13
C VAL A 129 -5.05 -10.86 2.26
N ALA A 130 -3.92 -10.26 2.61
CA ALA A 130 -3.36 -9.14 1.87
C ALA A 130 -2.65 -9.56 0.58
N SER A 131 -2.06 -10.76 0.54
CA SER A 131 -1.24 -11.24 -0.57
C SER A 131 -1.84 -11.10 -1.97
N PRO A 132 -3.10 -11.52 -2.26
CA PRO A 132 -3.65 -11.39 -3.61
C PRO A 132 -3.78 -9.93 -4.05
N VAL A 133 -4.35 -9.08 -3.19
CA VAL A 133 -4.58 -7.66 -3.51
C VAL A 133 -3.27 -6.90 -3.60
N SER A 134 -2.35 -7.11 -2.65
CA SER A 134 -1.03 -6.52 -2.69
C SER A 134 -0.24 -6.95 -3.92
N SER A 135 -0.37 -8.19 -4.40
CA SER A 135 0.30 -8.61 -5.64
C SER A 135 -0.19 -7.82 -6.84
N LEU A 136 -1.50 -7.65 -6.99
CA LEU A 136 -2.08 -6.85 -8.07
C LEU A 136 -1.59 -5.41 -8.01
N VAL A 137 -1.65 -4.79 -6.83
CA VAL A 137 -1.21 -3.40 -6.63
C VAL A 137 0.27 -3.24 -6.95
N LEU A 138 1.13 -4.14 -6.47
CA LEU A 138 2.57 -4.11 -6.74
C LEU A 138 2.87 -4.34 -8.23
N SER A 139 2.12 -5.21 -8.91
CA SER A 139 2.26 -5.43 -10.35
C SER A 139 1.86 -4.21 -11.17
N ILE A 140 0.78 -3.52 -10.80
CA ILE A 140 0.33 -2.28 -11.47
C ILE A 140 1.37 -1.17 -11.26
N LEU A 141 1.90 -1.04 -10.05
CA LEU A 141 2.91 -0.03 -9.71
C LEU A 141 4.34 -0.44 -10.06
N LEU A 142 4.53 -1.64 -10.62
CA LEU A 142 5.83 -2.17 -10.96
C LEU A 142 6.65 -1.21 -11.83
N PRO A 143 6.12 -0.61 -12.92
CA PRO A 143 6.89 0.31 -13.76
C PRO A 143 7.48 1.49 -12.97
N ILE A 144 6.79 1.93 -11.91
CA ILE A 144 7.24 3.03 -11.05
C ILE A 144 8.26 2.52 -10.03
N THR A 145 8.06 1.33 -9.47
CA THR A 145 8.99 0.75 -8.48
C THR A 145 10.25 0.13 -9.08
N LEU A 146 10.22 -0.26 -10.36
CA LEU A 146 11.28 -1.00 -11.03
C LEU A 146 12.63 -0.28 -11.05
N PRO A 147 12.73 1.04 -11.34
CA PRO A 147 14.00 1.76 -11.28
C PRO A 147 14.65 1.66 -9.90
N PHE A 148 13.86 1.77 -8.83
CA PHE A 148 14.35 1.66 -7.45
C PHE A 148 14.84 0.23 -7.14
N LEU A 149 14.09 -0.78 -7.58
CA LEU A 149 14.48 -2.18 -7.41
C LEU A 149 15.75 -2.52 -8.18
N TRP A 150 15.91 -1.98 -9.39
CA TRP A 150 17.07 -2.22 -10.22
C TRP A 150 18.34 -1.56 -9.67
N VAL A 151 18.22 -0.33 -9.16
CA VAL A 151 19.32 0.33 -8.46
C VAL A 151 19.69 -0.45 -7.21
N SER A 152 18.72 -0.77 -6.35
CA SER A 152 19.00 -1.47 -5.08
C SER A 152 19.45 -2.92 -5.24
N GLY A 153 19.09 -3.60 -6.34
CA GLY A 153 19.50 -4.99 -6.59
C GLY A 153 20.90 -5.13 -7.18
N ARG A 154 21.55 -4.04 -7.61
CA ARG A 154 22.92 -4.04 -8.14
C ARG A 154 24.00 -3.89 -7.06
N TRP A 155 23.63 -3.59 -5.81
CA TRP A 155 24.50 -3.41 -4.64
C TRP A 155 24.13 -4.40 -3.52
#